data_AF-A0A7Y2J4Q5-F1
#
_entry.id   AF-A0A7Y2J4Q5-F1
#
_cell.length_a   1.000
_cell.length_b   1.000
_cell.length_c   1.000
_cell.angle_alpha   90.00
_cell.angle_beta   90.00
_cell.angle_gamma   90.00
#
_symmetry.space_group_name_H-M   'P 1'
#
loop_
_entity.id
_entity.type
_entity.pdbx_description
1 polymer ?
#
loop_
_entity_poly.entity_id
_entity_poly.type
_entity_poly.pdbx_seq_one_letter_code
_entity_poly.pdbx_strand_id
1 'polypeptide(L)' 'MELSGSEIIIQFLKDQGVKHLFGYPGGAVLHIYDALHKQDDIQ' A
#
# COMPACT_ATOMS: atom_id res chain seq x y z
N MET A 1 -1.30 17.71 -5.42
CA MET A 1 -2.30 16.85 -4.76
C MET A 1 -1.62 16.24 -3.55
N GLU A 2 -2.25 16.34 -2.37
CA GLU A 2 -1.73 15.69 -1.16
C GLU A 2 -2.06 14.20 -1.24
N LEU A 3 -1.08 13.35 -0.98
CA LEU A 3 -1.28 11.90 -0.89
C LEU A 3 -1.91 11.57 0.46
N SER A 4 -2.82 10.60 0.49
CA SER A 4 -3.30 9.99 1.72
C SER A 4 -2.18 9.23 2.43
N GLY A 5 -2.34 8.98 3.74
CA GLY A 5 -1.38 8.17 4.51
C GLY A 5 -1.12 6.79 3.89
N SER A 6 -2.16 6.13 3.37
CA SER A 6 -2.02 4.86 2.66
C SER A 6 -1.15 4.98 1.41
N GLU A 7 -1.41 5.99 0.58
CA GLU A 7 -0.66 6.18 -0.67
C GLU A 7 0.81 6.49 -0.40
N ILE A 8 1.11 7.24 0.67
CA ILE A 8 2.48 7.48 1.12
C ILE A 8 3.19 6.17 1.46
N ILE A 9 2.53 5.27 2.20
CA ILE A 9 3.10 3.96 2.55
C ILE A 9 3.35 3.13 1.30
N ILE A 10 2.38 3.06 0.39
CA ILE A 10 2.52 2.30 -0.85
C ILE A 10 3.66 2.84 -1.71
N GLN A 11 3.76 4.17 -1.87
CA GLN A 11 4.86 4.79 -2.61
C GLN A 11 6.23 4.48 -1.97
N PHE A 12 6.33 4.59 -0.64
CA PHE A 12 7.56 4.25 0.08
C PHE A 12 7.99 2.80 -0.16
N LEU A 13 7.05 1.85 -0.12
CA LEU A 13 7.34 0.44 -0.38
C LEU A 13 7.84 0.22 -1.82
N LYS A 14 7.25 0.92 -2.80
CA LYS A 14 7.71 0.90 -4.20
C LYS A 14 9.13 1.45 -4.34
N ASP A 15 9.43 2.58 -3.69
CA ASP A 15 10.74 3.24 -3.74
C ASP A 15 11.83 2.36 -3.12
N GLN A 16 11.48 1.54 -2.13
CA GLN A 16 12.37 0.53 -1.54
C GLN A 16 12.46 -0.75 -2.37
N GLY A 17 11.79 -0.83 -3.52
CA GLY A 17 11.82 -1.98 -4.41
C GLY A 17 11.08 -3.21 -3.87
N VAL A 18 10.17 -3.04 -2.91
CA VAL A 18 9.35 -4.14 -2.38
C VAL A 18 8.42 -4.64 -3.49
N LYS A 19 8.35 -5.97 -3.66
CA LYS A 19 7.50 -6.63 -4.66
C LYS A 19 6.38 -7.47 -4.08
N HIS A 20 6.56 -7.95 -2.85
CA HIS A 20 5.60 -8.79 -2.17
C HIS A 20 5.39 -8.27 -0.75
N LEU A 21 4.13 -8.08 -0.37
CA LEU A 21 3.75 -7.64 0.97
C LEU A 21 2.79 -8.65 1.59
N PHE A 22 3.22 -9.32 2.66
CA PHE A 22 2.31 -10.13 3.45
C PHE A 22 1.60 -9.26 4.49
N GLY A 23 0.29 -9.41 4.59
CA GLY A 23 -0.50 -8.74 5.61
C GLY A 23 -1.68 -9.59 6.04
N TYR A 24 -2.07 -9.41 7.30
CA TYR A 24 -3.31 -9.96 7.84
C TYR A 24 -4.37 -8.85 7.86
N PRO A 25 -5.52 -9.03 7.18
CA PRO A 25 -6.52 -7.97 7.05
C PRO A 25 -7.25 -7.71 8.37
N GLY A 26 -7.69 -6.47 8.55
CA GLY A 26 -8.48 -6.02 9.69
C GLY A 26 -9.03 -4.61 9.45
N GLY A 27 -10.10 -4.23 10.14
CA GLY A 27 -10.83 -2.98 9.88
C GLY A 27 -9.94 -1.73 9.90
N ALA A 28 -8.98 -1.68 10.83
CA ALA A 28 -8.04 -0.57 10.97
C ALA A 28 -7.08 -0.42 9.79
N VAL A 29 -6.85 -1.44 8.97
CA VAL A 29 -5.86 -1.42 7.87
C VAL A 29 -6.47 -1.53 6.48
N LEU A 30 -7.81 -1.62 6.36
CA LEU A 30 -8.50 -1.77 5.06
C LEU A 30 -8.11 -0.69 4.05
N HIS A 31 -7.99 0.56 4.48
CA HIS A 31 -7.59 1.69 3.62
C HIS A 31 -6.19 1.54 3.01
N ILE A 32 -5.30 0.73 3.60
CA ILE A 32 -3.99 0.41 3.03
C ILE A 32 -4.14 -0.67 1.95
N TYR A 33 -4.95 -1.70 2.19
CA TYR A 33 -5.25 -2.72 1.17
C TYR A 33 -5.99 -2.14 -0.03
N ASP A 34 -6.89 -1.18 0.18
CA ASP A 34 -7.58 -0.47 -0.90
C ASP A 34 -6.59 0.33 -1.77
N ALA A 35 -5.60 0.97 -1.15
CA ALA A 35 -4.54 1.67 -1.88
C ALA A 35 -3.59 0.70 -2.60
N LEU A 36 -3.26 -0.43 -1.95
CA LEU A 36 -2.46 -1.50 -2.54
C LEU A 36 -3.14 -2.11 -3.78
N HIS A 37 -4.47 -2.32 -3.76
CA HIS A 37 -5.21 -2.87 -4.90
C HIS A 37 -5.37 -1.89 -6.08
N LYS A 38 -5.07 -0.60 -5.90
CA LYS A 38 -5.15 0.41 -6.98
C LYS A 38 -3.88 0.48 -7.83
N GLN A 39 -2.93 -0.42 -7.62
CA GLN A 39 -1.64 -0.42 -8.32
C GLN A 39 -1.17 -1.85 -8.58
N ASP A 40 -0.25 -2.01 -9.53
CA ASP A 40 0.23 -3.31 -10.02
C ASP A 40 1.70 -3.62 -9.66
N ASP A 41 2.40 -2.71 -8.98
CA ASP A 41 3.84 -2.82 -8.70
C ASP A 41 4.20 -3.76 -7.55
N ILE A 42 3.26 -3.93 -6.60
CA ILE A 42 3.40 -4.74 -5.37
C ILE A 42 2.25 -5.74 -5.29
N GLN A 43 2.56 -7.01 -4.98
CA GLN A 43 1.61 -8.12 -4.83
C GLN A 43 1.40 -8.54 -3.38
#